data_AF-A0A822JCE9-F1
#
_entry.id   AF-A0A822JCE9-F1
#
_cell.length_a   1.000
_cell.length_b   1.000
_cell.length_c   1.000
_cell.angle_alpha   90.00
_cell.angle_beta   90.00
_cell.angle_gamma   90.00
#
_symmetry.space_group_name_H-M   'P 1'
#
loop_
_entity.id
_entity.type
_entity.pdbx_description
1 polymer ?
#
loop_
_entity_poly.entity_id
_entity_poly.type
_entity_poly.pdbx_seq_one_letter_code
_entity_poly.pdbx_strand_id
1 'polypeptide(L)' 'MKEQPKKAVILTADRFEDMEFFFPLFRLLEMGWQVDVAAPNKKEIS' A
#
# COMPACT_ATOMS: atom_id res chain seq x y z
N MET A 1 6.52 -11.66 24.41
CA MET A 1 6.77 -10.39 23.68
C MET A 1 5.69 -10.28 22.61
N LYS A 2 5.01 -9.13 22.45
CA LYS A 2 4.08 -8.97 21.32
C LYS A 2 4.92 -8.83 20.06
N GLU A 3 4.70 -9.69 19.08
CA GLU A 3 5.37 -9.59 17.79
C GLU A 3 4.90 -8.31 17.10
N GLN A 4 5.84 -7.48 16.66
CA GLN A 4 5.50 -6.22 16.00
C GLN A 4 5.11 -6.52 14.54
N PRO A 5 4.03 -5.92 14.01
CA PRO A 5 3.63 -6.15 12.64
C PRO A 5 4.72 -5.65 11.68
N LYS A 6 4.97 -6.43 10.63
CA LYS A 6 5.87 -6.01 9.55
C LYS A 6 5.27 -4.78 8.86
N LYS A 7 6.13 -3.89 8.35
CA LYS A 7 5.73 -2.61 7.77
C LYS A 7 6.12 -2.51 6.30
N ALA A 8 5.26 -1.92 5.49
CA ALA A 8 5.51 -1.64 4.07
C ALA A 8 4.99 -0.25 3.69
N VAL A 9 5.65 0.36 2.70
CA VAL A 9 5.15 1.57 2.04
C VAL A 9 4.98 1.26 0.57
N ILE A 10 3.80 1.54 0.02
CA ILE A 10 3.53 1.47 -1.41
C ILE A 10 3.62 2.88 -1.97
N LEU A 11 4.52 3.08 -2.93
CA LEU A 11 4.68 4.34 -3.64
C LEU A 11 3.86 4.29 -4.93
N THR A 12 2.95 5.24 -5.11
CA THR A 12 2.17 5.40 -6.33
C THR A 12 2.47 6.75 -6.98
N ALA A 13 2.19 6.88 -8.26
CA ALA A 13 2.32 8.12 -9.03
C ALA A 13 1.17 8.19 -10.04
N ASP A 14 1.10 9.23 -10.87
CA ASP A 14 0.06 9.31 -11.90
C ASP A 14 0.22 8.18 -12.94
N ARG A 15 -0.92 7.73 -13.52
CA ARG A 15 -0.99 6.77 -14.64
C ARG A 15 -0.47 5.35 -14.36
N PHE A 16 -0.67 4.84 -13.15
CA PHE A 16 -0.52 3.41 -12.87
C PHE A 16 -1.80 2.66 -13.24
N GLU A 17 -1.68 1.35 -13.49
CA GLU A 17 -2.83 0.47 -13.65
C GLU A 17 -3.33 -0.02 -12.29
N ASP A 18 -4.64 0.01 -12.05
CA ASP A 18 -5.26 -0.30 -10.75
C ASP A 18 -4.75 -1.61 -10.12
N MET A 19 -4.55 -2.64 -10.93
CA MET A 19 -4.07 -3.95 -10.45
C MET A 19 -2.64 -3.91 -9.92
N GLU A 20 -1.79 -3.02 -10.43
CA GLU A 20 -0.41 -2.83 -9.96
C GLU A 20 -0.37 -2.29 -8.52
N PHE A 21 -1.44 -1.62 -8.09
CA PHE A 21 -1.61 -1.12 -6.72
C PHE A 21 -2.39 -2.11 -5.84
N PHE A 22 -3.56 -2.55 -6.29
CA PHE A 22 -4.46 -3.35 -5.45
C PHE A 22 -3.89 -4.74 -5.14
N PHE A 23 -3.20 -5.37 -6.08
CA PHE A 23 -2.64 -6.69 -5.86
C PHE A 23 -1.63 -6.72 -4.69
N PRO A 24 -0.56 -5.90 -4.68
CA PRO A 24 0.38 -5.89 -3.55
C PRO A 24 -0.27 -5.38 -2.25
N LEU A 25 -1.17 -4.39 -2.31
CA LEU A 25 -1.88 -3.88 -1.13
C LEU A 25 -2.64 -4.99 -0.41
N PHE A 26 -3.50 -5.72 -1.13
CA PHE A 26 -4.32 -6.76 -0.50
C PHE A 26 -3.47 -7.92 0.03
N ARG A 27 -2.42 -8.34 -0.69
CA ARG A 27 -1.54 -9.40 -0.21
C ARG A 27 -0.79 -9.05 1.06
N LEU A 28 -0.32 -7.80 1.18
CA LEU A 28 0.36 -7.34 2.40
C LEU A 28 -0.61 -7.25 3.59
N LEU A 29 -1.83 -6.76 3.36
CA LEU A 29 -2.87 -6.70 4.39
C LEU A 29 -3.31 -8.10 4.87
N GLU A 30 -3.51 -9.04 3.95
CA GLU A 30 -3.83 -10.46 4.27
C GLU A 30 -2.73 -11.12 5.13
N MET A 31 -1.47 -10.75 4.90
CA MET A 31 -0.33 -11.22 5.70
C MET A 31 -0.20 -10.51 7.05
N GLY A 32 -1.09 -9.57 7.39
CA GLY A 32 -1.07 -8.83 8.65
C GLY A 32 -0.02 -7.73 8.73
N TRP A 33 0.44 -7.21 7.58
CA TRP A 33 1.38 -6.09 7.56
C TRP A 33 0.66 -4.76 7.83
N GLN A 34 1.36 -3.83 8.46
CA GLN A 34 0.99 -2.41 8.47
C GLN A 34 1.46 -1.79 7.15
N VAL A 35 0.55 -1.27 6.34
CA VAL A 35 0.85 -0.72 5.01
C VAL A 35 0.46 0.74 4.95
N ASP A 36 1.42 1.60 4.60
CA ASP A 36 1.17 3.00 4.25
C ASP A 36 1.22 3.17 2.72
N VAL A 37 0.40 4.06 2.18
CA VAL A 37 0.40 4.40 0.75
C VAL A 37 0.80 5.87 0.62
N ALA A 38 1.79 6.13 -0.24
CA ALA A 38 2.30 7.47 -0.47
C ALA A 38 2.31 7.80 -1.97
N ALA A 39 1.91 9.02 -2.30
CA ALA A 39 1.92 9.58 -3.64
C ALA A 39 2.57 10.97 -3.62
N PRO A 40 3.16 11.46 -4.73
CA PRO A 40 3.75 12.79 -4.82
C PRO A 40 2.78 13.90 -4.39
N ASN A 41 1.49 13.71 -4.67
CA ASN A 41 0.43 14.66 -4.40
C ASN A 41 -0.71 13.94 -3.68
N LYS A 42 -1.35 14.60 -2.70
CA LYS A 42 -2.64 14.14 -2.16
C LYS A 42 -3.73 14.44 -3.18
N LYS A 43 -3.90 13.55 -4.14
CA LYS A 43 -5.11 13.51 -4.98
C LYS A 43 -6.03 12.45 -4.39
N GLU A 44 -7.32 12.74 -4.30
CA GLU A 44 -8.30 11.68 -4.12
C GLU A 44 -8.16 10.73 -5.32
N ILE A 45 -7.95 9.45 -5.02
CA ILE A 45 -8.11 8.40 -6.01
C ILE A 45 -9.62 8.32 -6.20
N SER A 46 -10.11 8.99 -7.24
CA SER A 46 -11.52 9.04 -7.63
C SER A 46 -11.91 7.78 -8.39
#